data_AF-J7L5L0-F1
#
_entry.id   AF-J7L5L0-F1
#
_cell.length_a   1.000
_cell.length_b   1.000
_cell.length_c   1.000
_cell.angle_alpha   90.00
_cell.angle_beta   90.00
_cell.angle_gamma   90.00
#
_symmetry.space_group_name_H-M   'P 1'
#
loop_
_entity.id
_entity.type
_entity.pdbx_description
1 polymer ?
#
loop_
_entity_poly.entity_id
_entity_poly.type
_entity_poly.pdbx_seq_one_letter_code
_entity_poly.pdbx_strand_id
1 'polypeptide(L)'
;MNDPTPRFLPGLELSRALYEEAVSPLLQGIPHAAALLGPGSEVPGLDTERSTDHGWGPRLQIFVDRNHRRIDDLLGRSLPGRIRGWPTRFLPDPDDPGNRMLTDSPEGRHGVDVVDPRTWSVERLGFDPGHGVRTIDWLAVPTQRLAEVTGGAVFHDDLGEITRIRHALEWYPDDLWRYVLACQWRRIAQEEAFVGRCAEVGDGLGERVVTARLVRDLMRLCLLLERRYPPYSKWLGTVFASLDAAVEVGPVLERALTSARPATELAEAYRRVAERQNRTGLAAPLSPEPRPFHSRPYPVLDAGRFTEALLARIEDPALRDGVPVGTVDQYIDGTDALARLGPLRDLAGRFLEEEG
;
A
#
# COMPACT_ATOMS: atom_id res chain seq x y z
N MET A 1 -14.23 11.52 -37.91
CA MET A 1 -15.23 10.58 -37.37
C MET A 1 -14.80 10.31 -35.94
N ASN A 2 -15.59 10.73 -34.95
CA ASN A 2 -15.31 10.35 -33.56
C ASN A 2 -15.49 8.84 -33.49
N ASP A 3 -14.38 8.11 -33.40
CA ASP A 3 -14.41 6.71 -32.99
C ASP A 3 -15.09 6.71 -31.61
N PRO A 4 -16.22 6.02 -31.43
CA PRO A 4 -16.88 6.00 -30.13
C PRO A 4 -15.88 5.54 -29.09
N THR A 5 -15.75 6.30 -28.00
CA THR A 5 -14.85 5.97 -26.89
C THR A 5 -15.07 4.51 -26.53
N PRO A 6 -14.04 3.65 -26.60
CA PRO A 6 -14.19 2.24 -26.30
C PRO A 6 -14.75 2.07 -24.88
N ARG A 7 -15.62 1.07 -24.69
CA ARG A 7 -16.21 0.80 -23.38
C ARG A 7 -15.09 0.57 -22.36
N PHE A 8 -15.18 1.25 -21.21
CA PHE A 8 -14.26 1.03 -20.10
C PHE A 8 -14.24 -0.44 -19.68
N LEU A 9 -13.02 -0.95 -19.45
CA LEU A 9 -12.73 -2.26 -18.88
C LEU A 9 -11.80 -2.04 -17.69
N PRO A 10 -11.90 -2.79 -16.59
CA PRO A 10 -10.87 -2.76 -15.55
C PRO A 10 -9.50 -3.08 -16.14
N GLY A 11 -8.46 -2.35 -15.72
CA GLY A 11 -7.13 -2.44 -16.30
C GLY A 11 -6.49 -3.82 -16.16
N LEU A 12 -6.80 -4.56 -15.09
CA LEU A 12 -6.40 -5.96 -14.93
C LEU A 12 -7.03 -6.88 -15.99
N GLU A 13 -8.31 -6.67 -16.34
CA GLU A 13 -8.98 -7.42 -17.39
C GLU A 13 -8.37 -7.10 -18.76
N LEU A 14 -8.11 -5.81 -19.02
CA LEU A 14 -7.50 -5.37 -20.27
C LEU A 14 -6.06 -5.89 -20.45
N SER A 15 -5.29 -5.92 -19.36
CA SER A 15 -3.92 -6.44 -19.34
C SER A 15 -3.88 -7.96 -19.50
N ARG A 16 -4.85 -8.67 -18.91
CA ARG A 16 -5.07 -10.10 -19.16
C ARG A 16 -5.37 -10.37 -20.62
N ALA A 17 -6.29 -9.60 -21.22
CA ALA A 17 -6.62 -9.72 -22.64
C ALA A 17 -5.40 -9.47 -23.53
N LEU A 18 -4.58 -8.44 -23.24
CA LEU A 18 -3.32 -8.21 -23.95
C LEU A 18 -2.38 -9.43 -23.86
N TYR A 19 -2.25 -10.01 -22.67
CA TYR A 19 -1.41 -11.19 -22.49
C TYR A 19 -1.92 -12.39 -23.29
N GLU A 20 -3.18 -12.78 -23.09
CA GLU A 20 -3.77 -14.01 -23.63
C GLU A 20 -3.95 -13.93 -25.16
N GLU A 21 -4.39 -12.78 -25.67
CA GLU A 21 -4.75 -12.64 -27.10
C GLU A 21 -3.56 -12.27 -28.00
N ALA A 22 -2.53 -11.61 -27.46
CA ALA A 22 -1.47 -11.04 -28.29
C ALA A 22 -0.04 -11.38 -27.84
N VAL A 23 0.26 -11.38 -26.54
CA VAL A 23 1.65 -11.63 -26.08
C VAL A 23 1.97 -13.12 -26.02
N SER A 24 1.12 -13.92 -25.35
CA SER A 24 1.34 -15.35 -25.13
C SER A 24 1.59 -16.14 -26.43
N PRO A 25 0.83 -15.91 -27.53
CA PRO A 25 1.09 -16.58 -28.81
C PRO A 25 2.48 -16.29 -29.40
N LEU A 26 3.05 -15.11 -29.14
CA LEU A 26 4.37 -14.70 -29.66
C LEU A 26 5.52 -15.28 -28.83
N LEU A 27 5.28 -15.70 -27.60
CA LEU A 27 6.29 -16.21 -26.66
C LEU A 27 6.25 -17.73 -26.49
N GLN A 28 5.55 -18.45 -27.38
CA GLN A 28 5.49 -19.91 -27.33
C GLN A 28 6.90 -20.54 -27.32
N GLY A 29 7.14 -21.43 -26.35
CA GLY A 29 8.42 -22.11 -26.17
C GLY A 29 9.51 -21.27 -25.48
N ILE A 30 9.19 -20.05 -25.06
CA ILE A 30 10.08 -19.21 -24.26
C ILE A 30 9.58 -19.23 -22.81
N PRO A 31 10.32 -19.82 -21.85
CA PRO A 31 9.95 -19.75 -20.44
C PRO A 31 9.89 -18.30 -19.96
N HIS A 32 8.77 -17.90 -19.36
CA HIS A 32 8.57 -16.54 -18.87
C HIS A 32 7.53 -16.49 -17.73
N ALA A 33 7.46 -15.33 -17.07
CA ALA A 33 6.28 -14.94 -16.31
C ALA A 33 5.65 -13.69 -16.92
N ALA A 34 4.34 -13.52 -16.74
CA ALA A 34 3.57 -12.38 -17.18
C ALA A 34 2.69 -11.89 -16.03
N ALA A 35 2.82 -10.62 -15.66
CA ALA A 35 2.05 -10.04 -14.56
C ALA A 35 1.81 -8.55 -14.77
N LEU A 36 0.76 -8.01 -14.14
CA LEU A 36 0.60 -6.58 -13.94
C LEU A 36 0.80 -6.27 -12.46
N LEU A 37 1.98 -5.73 -12.16
CA LEU A 37 2.45 -5.36 -10.82
C LEU A 37 2.98 -3.91 -10.84
N GLY A 38 3.14 -3.32 -9.66
CA GLY A 38 3.70 -1.96 -9.51
C GLY A 38 2.62 -0.87 -9.50
N PRO A 39 2.94 0.36 -9.92
CA PRO A 39 2.04 1.49 -9.78
C PRO A 39 0.88 1.44 -10.77
N GLY A 40 -0.28 1.92 -10.31
CA GLY A 40 -1.50 2.04 -11.10
C GLY A 40 -2.72 1.83 -10.20
N SER A 41 -3.82 2.56 -10.44
CA SER A 41 -5.08 2.30 -9.72
C SER A 41 -5.73 0.98 -10.13
N GLU A 42 -5.39 0.47 -11.31
CA GLU A 42 -5.84 -0.81 -11.83
C GLU A 42 -5.28 -2.00 -11.04
N VAL A 43 -4.09 -1.84 -10.46
CA VAL A 43 -3.42 -2.91 -9.70
C VAL A 43 -4.25 -3.37 -8.50
N PRO A 44 -4.76 -2.47 -7.62
CA PRO A 44 -5.73 -2.84 -6.59
C PRO A 44 -7.19 -2.94 -7.08
N GLY A 45 -7.47 -2.81 -8.38
CA GLY A 45 -8.83 -2.82 -8.93
C GLY A 45 -9.67 -1.58 -8.59
N LEU A 46 -9.02 -0.42 -8.44
CA LEU A 46 -9.64 0.86 -8.08
C LEU A 46 -9.72 1.83 -9.26
N ASP A 47 -9.33 1.40 -10.45
CA ASP A 47 -9.42 2.22 -11.65
C ASP A 47 -10.87 2.44 -12.08
N THR A 48 -11.09 3.59 -12.70
CA THR A 48 -12.39 4.00 -13.21
C THR A 48 -12.22 4.50 -14.64
N GLU A 49 -13.31 4.80 -15.33
CA GLU A 49 -13.26 5.46 -16.63
C GLU A 49 -12.43 6.76 -16.62
N ARG A 50 -12.34 7.47 -15.49
CA ARG A 50 -11.46 8.64 -15.38
C ARG A 50 -9.98 8.28 -15.44
N SER A 51 -9.58 7.11 -14.93
CA SER A 51 -8.17 6.70 -14.88
C SER A 51 -7.55 6.48 -16.26
N THR A 52 -8.34 6.44 -17.34
CA THR A 52 -7.84 6.17 -18.70
C THR A 52 -7.08 7.35 -19.32
N ASP A 53 -7.02 8.49 -18.62
CA ASP A 53 -6.31 9.69 -19.07
C ASP A 53 -4.78 9.53 -18.98
N HIS A 54 -4.26 8.88 -17.93
CA HIS A 54 -2.82 8.70 -17.72
C HIS A 54 -2.46 7.38 -17.02
N GLY A 55 -1.43 6.70 -17.52
CA GLY A 55 -0.79 5.55 -16.86
C GLY A 55 -1.58 4.24 -16.88
N TRP A 56 -2.78 4.26 -17.47
CA TRP A 56 -3.70 3.14 -17.60
C TRP A 56 -3.78 2.63 -19.05
N GLY A 57 -3.98 1.33 -19.25
CA GLY A 57 -4.26 0.74 -20.56
C GLY A 57 -3.81 -0.72 -20.68
N PRO A 58 -3.69 -1.27 -21.91
CA PRO A 58 -3.14 -2.60 -22.13
C PRO A 58 -1.63 -2.59 -21.81
N ARG A 59 -1.26 -2.96 -20.59
CA ARG A 59 0.14 -2.98 -20.12
C ARG A 59 0.40 -4.17 -19.20
N LEU A 60 1.62 -4.70 -19.23
CA LEU A 60 2.07 -5.74 -18.29
C LEU A 60 3.59 -5.84 -18.29
N GLN A 61 4.13 -6.57 -17.34
CA GLN A 61 5.52 -6.99 -17.31
C GLN A 61 5.65 -8.41 -17.83
N ILE A 62 6.64 -8.64 -18.70
CA ILE A 62 7.12 -9.96 -19.08
C ILE A 62 8.47 -10.17 -18.42
N PHE A 63 8.54 -11.17 -17.55
CA PHE A 63 9.74 -11.52 -16.82
C PHE A 63 10.48 -12.66 -17.50
N VAL A 64 11.75 -12.41 -17.85
CA VAL A 64 12.64 -13.38 -18.50
C VAL A 64 14.08 -13.18 -18.03
N ASP A 65 14.89 -14.23 -18.00
CA ASP A 65 16.30 -14.13 -17.57
C ASP A 65 17.22 -13.54 -18.63
N ARG A 66 16.84 -13.68 -19.91
CA ARG A 66 17.70 -13.38 -21.06
C ARG A 66 16.88 -12.96 -22.27
N ASN A 67 17.57 -12.40 -23.26
CA ASN A 67 16.99 -11.96 -24.53
C ASN A 67 15.97 -10.81 -24.41
N HIS A 68 16.02 -10.00 -23.35
CA HIS A 68 15.07 -8.91 -23.10
C HIS A 68 14.83 -8.05 -24.33
N ARG A 69 15.89 -7.50 -24.93
CA ARG A 69 15.82 -6.65 -26.12
C ARG A 69 15.20 -7.36 -27.34
N ARG A 70 15.55 -8.64 -27.56
CA ARG A 70 15.02 -9.41 -28.69
C ARG A 70 13.52 -9.65 -28.55
N ILE A 71 13.05 -9.89 -27.33
CA ILE A 71 11.63 -10.07 -27.01
C ILE A 71 10.89 -8.74 -27.13
N ASP A 72 11.44 -7.65 -26.57
CA ASP A 72 10.89 -6.29 -26.71
C ASP A 72 10.74 -5.90 -28.20
N ASP A 73 11.79 -6.11 -29.00
CA ASP A 73 11.78 -5.87 -30.44
C ASP A 73 10.73 -6.72 -31.20
N LEU A 74 10.52 -7.97 -30.78
CA LEU A 74 9.49 -8.85 -31.34
C LEU A 74 8.09 -8.28 -31.03
N LEU A 75 7.83 -7.95 -29.77
CA LEU A 75 6.55 -7.39 -29.34
C LEU A 75 6.26 -6.07 -30.04
N GLY A 76 7.25 -5.18 -30.17
CA GLY A 76 7.07 -3.89 -30.85
C GLY A 76 6.71 -3.98 -32.33
N ARG A 77 7.09 -5.07 -33.02
CA ARG A 77 6.73 -5.33 -34.42
C ARG A 77 5.44 -6.12 -34.59
N SER A 78 5.07 -6.93 -33.61
CA SER A 78 4.04 -7.97 -33.78
C SER A 78 2.77 -7.74 -32.96
N LEU A 79 2.80 -6.89 -31.93
CA LEU A 79 1.58 -6.58 -31.18
C LEU A 79 0.57 -5.82 -32.06
N PRO A 80 -0.74 -6.13 -31.94
CA PRO A 80 -1.77 -5.39 -32.64
C PRO A 80 -1.81 -3.95 -32.13
N GLY A 81 -2.23 -3.01 -32.99
CA GLY A 81 -2.36 -1.60 -32.60
C GLY A 81 -3.41 -1.36 -31.50
N ARG A 82 -4.38 -2.28 -31.35
CA ARG A 82 -5.45 -2.22 -30.35
C ARG A 82 -5.77 -3.59 -29.75
N ILE A 83 -6.21 -3.59 -28.49
CA ILE A 83 -6.78 -4.74 -27.77
C ILE A 83 -8.12 -4.30 -27.18
N ARG A 84 -9.19 -5.05 -27.45
CA ARG A 84 -10.55 -4.76 -26.95
C ARG A 84 -11.00 -3.31 -27.19
N GLY A 85 -10.59 -2.73 -28.32
CA GLY A 85 -10.90 -1.36 -28.72
C GLY A 85 -9.92 -0.28 -28.23
N TRP A 86 -9.03 -0.61 -27.28
CA TRP A 86 -8.07 0.31 -26.69
C TRP A 86 -6.69 0.25 -27.37
N PRO A 87 -5.97 1.37 -27.57
CA PRO A 87 -4.61 1.35 -28.10
C PRO A 87 -3.64 0.54 -27.24
N THR A 88 -2.69 -0.14 -27.85
CA THR A 88 -1.62 -0.86 -27.11
C THR A 88 -0.36 -0.04 -26.92
N ARG A 89 -0.32 1.17 -27.49
CA ARG A 89 0.84 2.06 -27.52
C ARG A 89 0.63 3.27 -26.64
N PHE A 90 1.75 3.79 -26.16
CA PHE A 90 1.83 4.89 -25.23
C PHE A 90 2.88 5.90 -25.68
N LEU A 91 2.61 7.18 -25.46
CA LEU A 91 3.61 8.24 -25.53
C LEU A 91 3.84 8.83 -24.14
N PRO A 92 5.02 9.40 -23.86
CA PRO A 92 5.21 10.22 -22.68
C PRO A 92 4.17 11.33 -22.64
N ASP A 93 3.63 11.60 -21.46
CA ASP A 93 2.78 12.75 -21.26
C ASP A 93 3.63 14.04 -21.32
N PRO A 94 3.31 15.02 -22.18
CA PRO A 94 4.05 16.28 -22.28
C PRO A 94 4.03 17.13 -21.00
N ASP A 95 2.95 17.05 -20.22
CA ASP A 95 2.73 17.86 -19.02
C ASP A 95 3.17 17.12 -17.74
N ASP A 96 3.24 15.78 -17.80
CA ASP A 96 3.77 14.93 -16.73
C ASP A 96 4.73 13.85 -17.29
N PRO A 97 6.03 14.17 -17.49
CA PRO A 97 6.99 13.23 -18.07
C PRO A 97 7.17 11.90 -17.29
N GLY A 98 6.68 11.83 -16.05
CA GLY A 98 6.64 10.60 -15.26
C GLY A 98 5.53 9.64 -15.68
N ASN A 99 4.63 10.08 -16.56
CA ASN A 99 3.42 9.39 -16.94
C ASN A 99 3.34 9.15 -18.45
N ARG A 100 2.37 8.34 -18.86
CA ARG A 100 2.19 7.91 -20.25
C ARG A 100 0.72 7.96 -20.66
N MET A 101 0.46 8.44 -21.87
CA MET A 101 -0.88 8.51 -22.45
C MET A 101 -1.04 7.49 -23.57
N LEU A 102 -2.23 6.89 -23.67
CA LEU A 102 -2.57 6.00 -24.77
C LEU A 102 -2.53 6.73 -26.11
N THR A 103 -2.04 6.05 -27.15
CA THR A 103 -1.97 6.61 -28.51
C THR A 103 -2.12 5.54 -29.57
N ASP A 104 -2.71 5.89 -30.71
CA ASP A 104 -2.63 5.08 -31.94
C ASP A 104 -1.38 5.41 -32.78
N SER A 105 -0.56 6.37 -32.36
CA SER A 105 0.63 6.75 -33.11
C SER A 105 1.62 5.58 -33.20
N PRO A 106 2.18 5.28 -34.38
CA PRO A 106 3.22 4.28 -34.53
C PRO A 106 4.53 4.66 -33.79
N GLU A 107 4.69 5.95 -33.45
CA GLU A 107 5.83 6.45 -32.66
C GLU A 107 5.73 6.07 -31.17
N GLY A 108 4.53 5.71 -30.70
CA GLY A 108 4.32 5.26 -29.32
C GLY A 108 4.96 3.90 -29.04
N ARG A 109 5.39 3.67 -27.80
CA ARG A 109 5.92 2.37 -27.33
C ARG A 109 4.79 1.49 -26.81
N HIS A 110 4.85 0.18 -27.04
CA HIS A 110 3.87 -0.74 -26.44
C HIS A 110 3.93 -0.74 -24.90
N GLY A 111 2.81 -1.07 -24.26
CA GLY A 111 2.69 -1.14 -22.79
C GLY A 111 3.35 -2.35 -22.12
N VAL A 112 4.11 -3.17 -22.86
CA VAL A 112 4.79 -4.35 -22.30
C VAL A 112 6.21 -4.00 -21.89
N ASP A 113 6.53 -4.18 -20.62
CA ASP A 113 7.89 -4.02 -20.10
C ASP A 113 8.56 -5.40 -19.98
N VAL A 114 9.66 -5.61 -20.70
CA VAL A 114 10.42 -6.88 -20.67
C VAL A 114 11.63 -6.71 -19.77
N VAL A 115 11.68 -7.45 -18.67
CA VAL A 115 12.64 -7.24 -17.58
C VAL A 115 13.01 -8.58 -16.91
N ASP A 116 14.12 -8.67 -16.19
CA ASP A 116 14.34 -9.80 -15.29
C ASP A 116 13.73 -9.55 -13.89
N PRO A 117 13.32 -10.61 -13.16
CA PRO A 117 12.68 -10.48 -11.85
C PRO A 117 13.50 -9.68 -10.83
N ARG A 118 14.83 -9.87 -10.82
CA ARG A 118 15.71 -9.24 -9.83
C ARG A 118 15.83 -7.74 -10.07
N THR A 119 16.09 -7.31 -11.30
CA THR A 119 16.17 -5.89 -11.68
C THR A 119 14.88 -5.18 -11.33
N TRP A 120 13.74 -5.76 -11.70
CA TRP A 120 12.43 -5.18 -11.38
C TRP A 120 12.21 -5.06 -9.86
N SER A 121 12.56 -6.12 -9.10
CA SER A 121 12.40 -6.12 -7.65
C SER A 121 13.26 -5.04 -6.99
N VAL A 122 14.53 -4.93 -7.38
CA VAL A 122 15.45 -3.91 -6.85
C VAL A 122 14.98 -2.50 -7.20
N GLU A 123 14.47 -2.27 -8.41
CA GLU A 123 13.94 -0.97 -8.80
C GLU A 123 12.65 -0.60 -8.03
N ARG A 124 11.79 -1.57 -7.74
CA ARG A 124 10.49 -1.34 -7.10
C ARG A 124 10.53 -1.33 -5.58
N LEU A 125 11.43 -2.10 -4.98
CA LEU A 125 11.50 -2.37 -3.55
C LEU A 125 12.84 -1.96 -2.93
N GLY A 126 13.89 -1.75 -3.73
CA GLY A 126 15.23 -1.44 -3.24
C GLY A 126 16.00 -2.68 -2.75
N PHE A 127 15.44 -3.88 -2.92
CA PHE A 127 16.05 -5.17 -2.62
C PHE A 127 15.41 -6.27 -3.45
N ASP A 128 15.95 -7.49 -3.36
CA ASP A 128 15.44 -8.67 -4.06
C ASP A 128 14.83 -9.68 -3.06
N PRO A 129 13.48 -9.82 -3.02
CA PRO A 129 12.80 -10.77 -2.14
C PRO A 129 13.14 -12.24 -2.42
N GLY A 130 13.65 -12.57 -3.62
CA GLY A 130 14.06 -13.93 -3.99
C GLY A 130 15.19 -14.49 -3.13
N HIS A 131 15.94 -13.62 -2.45
CA HIS A 131 17.03 -13.99 -1.54
C HIS A 131 16.67 -13.83 -0.06
N GLY A 132 15.38 -13.71 0.26
CA GLY A 132 14.87 -13.45 1.59
C GLY A 132 14.65 -11.96 1.88
N VAL A 133 13.81 -11.67 2.87
CA VAL A 133 13.42 -10.30 3.25
C VAL A 133 13.88 -10.03 4.67
N ARG A 134 14.79 -9.06 4.86
CA ARG A 134 15.31 -8.71 6.18
C ARG A 134 14.42 -7.68 6.86
N THR A 135 14.56 -7.53 8.17
CA THR A 135 13.84 -6.53 8.99
C THR A 135 13.92 -5.12 8.39
N ILE A 136 15.12 -4.66 8.01
CA ILE A 136 15.31 -3.36 7.36
C ILE A 136 14.60 -3.25 6.00
N ASP A 137 14.47 -4.35 5.26
CA ASP A 137 13.81 -4.35 3.96
C ASP A 137 12.30 -4.09 4.13
N TRP A 138 11.69 -4.67 5.16
CA TRP A 138 10.30 -4.40 5.53
C TRP A 138 10.05 -2.97 6.00
N LEU A 139 10.95 -2.44 6.85
CA LEU A 139 10.75 -1.10 7.42
C LEU A 139 11.03 0.03 6.43
N ALA A 140 11.95 -0.19 5.47
CA ALA A 140 12.35 0.81 4.49
C ALA A 140 11.39 0.97 3.31
N VAL A 141 10.54 -0.03 3.04
CA VAL A 141 9.62 -0.01 1.90
C VAL A 141 8.25 0.54 2.31
N PRO A 142 7.75 1.61 1.66
CA PRO A 142 6.40 2.10 1.91
C PRO A 142 5.34 1.02 1.67
N THR A 143 4.31 0.93 2.51
CA THR A 143 3.28 -0.12 2.36
C THR A 143 2.57 -0.09 1.01
N GLN A 144 2.46 1.07 0.38
CA GLN A 144 1.93 1.19 -0.99
C GLN A 144 2.72 0.34 -2.00
N ARG A 145 4.05 0.28 -1.89
CA ARG A 145 4.88 -0.55 -2.79
C ARG A 145 4.66 -2.04 -2.54
N LEU A 146 4.49 -2.44 -1.28
CA LEU A 146 4.14 -3.82 -0.94
C LEU A 146 2.75 -4.17 -1.49
N ALA A 147 1.76 -3.28 -1.36
CA ALA A 147 0.42 -3.44 -1.92
C ALA A 147 0.43 -3.55 -3.46
N GLU A 148 1.30 -2.81 -4.13
CA GLU A 148 1.46 -2.84 -5.59
C GLU A 148 2.05 -4.17 -6.10
N VAL A 149 2.88 -4.84 -5.30
CA VAL A 149 3.44 -6.16 -5.66
C VAL A 149 2.43 -7.27 -5.33
N THR A 150 1.76 -7.20 -4.18
CA THR A 150 0.89 -8.28 -3.73
C THR A 150 -0.54 -8.17 -4.27
N GLY A 151 -1.02 -6.97 -4.57
CA GLY A 151 -2.38 -6.69 -5.06
C GLY A 151 -2.59 -6.89 -6.56
N GLY A 152 -1.51 -6.90 -7.36
CA GLY A 152 -1.60 -7.09 -8.81
C GLY A 152 -1.96 -8.51 -9.25
N ALA A 153 -1.92 -8.79 -10.55
CA ALA A 153 -2.24 -10.10 -11.11
C ALA A 153 -1.04 -10.75 -11.80
N VAL A 154 -0.89 -12.06 -11.61
CA VAL A 154 0.00 -12.91 -12.41
C VAL A 154 -0.89 -13.67 -13.38
N PHE A 155 -0.60 -13.54 -14.67
CA PHE A 155 -1.32 -14.21 -15.76
C PHE A 155 -0.66 -15.53 -16.15
N HIS A 156 0.67 -15.61 -15.99
CA HIS A 156 1.50 -16.77 -16.31
C HIS A 156 2.81 -16.71 -15.52
N ASP A 157 3.37 -17.86 -15.11
CA ASP A 157 4.64 -17.93 -14.36
C ASP A 157 5.25 -19.34 -14.44
N ASP A 158 5.96 -19.65 -15.52
CA ASP A 158 6.52 -20.99 -15.76
C ASP A 158 7.47 -21.47 -14.64
N LEU A 159 8.28 -20.55 -14.10
CA LEU A 159 9.34 -20.85 -13.12
C LEU A 159 8.91 -20.61 -11.67
N GLY A 160 7.72 -20.04 -11.47
CA GLY A 160 7.15 -19.71 -10.17
C GLY A 160 7.89 -18.58 -9.43
N GLU A 161 8.78 -17.84 -10.08
CA GLU A 161 9.64 -16.87 -9.41
C GLU A 161 8.88 -15.63 -8.95
N ILE A 162 8.02 -15.09 -9.80
CA ILE A 162 7.18 -13.95 -9.46
C ILE A 162 6.16 -14.34 -8.39
N THR A 163 5.61 -15.55 -8.47
CA THR A 163 4.74 -16.12 -7.44
C THR A 163 5.46 -16.25 -6.10
N ARG A 164 6.71 -16.73 -6.08
CA ARG A 164 7.53 -16.80 -4.86
C ARG A 164 7.82 -15.43 -4.27
N ILE A 165 8.19 -14.45 -5.10
CA ILE A 165 8.42 -13.06 -4.66
C ILE A 165 7.17 -12.49 -4.00
N ARG A 166 6.00 -12.69 -4.61
CA ARG A 166 4.72 -12.22 -4.06
C ARG A 166 4.38 -12.89 -2.73
N HIS A 167 4.60 -14.19 -2.62
CA HIS A 167 4.38 -14.94 -1.37
C HIS A 167 5.33 -14.47 -0.25
N ALA A 168 6.60 -14.21 -0.57
CA ALA A 168 7.56 -13.68 0.41
C ALA A 168 7.16 -12.30 0.96
N LEU A 169 6.36 -11.55 0.21
CA LEU A 169 5.86 -10.22 0.58
C LEU A 169 4.39 -10.23 1.02
N GLU A 170 3.74 -11.40 1.09
CA GLU A 170 2.30 -11.53 1.33
C GLU A 170 1.90 -10.85 2.64
N TRP A 171 2.67 -11.09 3.71
CA TRP A 171 2.49 -10.41 4.98
C TRP A 171 3.77 -10.36 5.81
N TYR A 172 3.77 -9.47 6.81
CA TYR A 172 4.84 -9.35 7.79
C TYR A 172 5.03 -10.64 8.59
N PRO A 173 6.29 -11.02 8.88
CA PRO A 173 6.61 -11.91 9.99
C PRO A 173 6.04 -11.39 11.31
N ASP A 174 5.81 -12.30 12.26
CA ASP A 174 5.08 -12.06 13.49
C ASP A 174 5.64 -10.89 14.34
N ASP A 175 6.96 -10.81 14.50
CA ASP A 175 7.62 -9.72 15.23
C ASP A 175 7.51 -8.36 14.53
N LEU A 176 7.65 -8.34 13.21
CA LEU A 176 7.43 -7.14 12.41
C LEU A 176 5.98 -6.70 12.46
N TRP A 177 5.03 -7.64 12.46
CA TRP A 177 3.61 -7.32 12.58
C TRP A 177 3.29 -6.71 13.95
N ARG A 178 3.82 -7.29 15.03
CA ARG A 178 3.74 -6.70 16.38
C ARG A 178 4.33 -5.30 16.41
N TYR A 179 5.51 -5.11 15.84
CA TYR A 179 6.20 -3.82 15.80
C TYR A 179 5.38 -2.76 15.05
N VAL A 180 4.93 -3.05 13.82
CA VAL A 180 4.16 -2.10 13.00
C VAL A 180 2.82 -1.73 13.66
N LEU A 181 2.14 -2.70 14.28
CA LEU A 181 0.92 -2.44 15.05
C LEU A 181 1.21 -1.59 16.29
N ALA A 182 2.28 -1.89 17.04
CA ALA A 182 2.68 -1.11 18.20
C ALA A 182 2.99 0.34 17.84
N CYS A 183 3.72 0.57 16.74
CA CYS A 183 4.00 1.92 16.26
C CYS A 183 2.73 2.65 15.82
N GLN A 184 1.76 1.96 15.22
CA GLN A 184 0.47 2.55 14.87
C GLN A 184 -0.36 2.92 16.11
N TRP A 185 -0.38 2.08 17.15
CA TRP A 185 -0.99 2.39 18.44
C TRP A 185 -0.27 3.54 19.15
N ARG A 186 1.06 3.62 19.07
CA ARG A 186 1.84 4.72 19.63
C ARG A 186 1.46 6.06 19.00
N ARG A 187 1.28 6.11 17.68
CA ARG A 187 0.81 7.31 16.98
C ARG A 187 -0.55 7.78 17.50
N ILE A 188 -1.48 6.83 17.70
CA ILE A 188 -2.79 7.12 18.29
C ILE A 188 -2.62 7.65 19.71
N ALA A 189 -1.89 6.93 20.58
CA ALA A 189 -1.62 7.27 21.97
C ALA A 189 -1.07 8.69 22.17
N GLN A 190 -0.21 9.14 21.25
CA GLN A 190 0.40 10.47 21.28
C GLN A 190 -0.60 11.61 21.06
N GLU A 191 -1.75 11.35 20.41
CA GLU A 191 -2.73 12.37 20.04
C GLU A 191 -4.13 12.18 20.68
N GLU A 192 -4.44 11.05 21.34
CA GLU A 192 -5.80 10.74 21.83
C GLU A 192 -6.40 11.87 22.70
N ALA A 193 -5.57 12.47 23.55
CA ALA A 193 -5.97 13.54 24.46
C ALA A 193 -6.09 14.93 23.78
N PHE A 194 -5.53 15.10 22.58
CA PHE A 194 -5.42 16.41 21.94
C PHE A 194 -6.75 16.93 21.43
N VAL A 195 -7.68 16.06 21.02
CA VAL A 195 -9.03 16.46 20.62
C VAL A 195 -9.74 17.18 21.78
N GLY A 196 -9.76 16.57 22.97
CA GLY A 196 -10.31 17.19 24.17
C GLY A 196 -9.56 18.46 24.58
N ARG A 197 -8.24 18.48 24.40
CA ARG A 197 -7.42 19.66 24.71
C ARG A 197 -7.68 20.85 23.78
N CYS A 198 -7.88 20.61 22.48
CA CYS A 198 -8.29 21.63 21.52
C CYS A 198 -9.66 22.22 21.89
N ALA A 199 -10.62 21.36 22.24
CA ALA A 199 -11.96 21.79 22.65
C ALA A 199 -11.93 22.71 23.89
N GLU A 200 -11.11 22.39 24.90
CA GLU A 200 -10.99 23.21 26.12
C GLU A 200 -10.56 24.66 25.88
N VAL A 201 -9.73 24.90 24.86
CA VAL A 201 -9.24 26.23 24.52
C VAL A 201 -10.07 26.89 23.40
N GLY A 202 -11.15 26.24 22.96
CA GLY A 202 -12.02 26.74 21.89
C GLY A 202 -11.41 26.63 20.49
N ASP A 203 -10.37 25.82 20.29
CA ASP A 203 -9.73 25.61 18.98
C ASP A 203 -10.48 24.56 18.15
N GLY A 204 -11.59 24.97 17.55
CA GLY A 204 -12.39 24.09 16.70
C GLY A 204 -11.69 23.69 15.39
N LEU A 205 -10.68 24.43 14.93
CA LEU A 205 -9.91 24.01 13.75
C LEU A 205 -8.92 22.90 14.13
N GLY A 206 -8.16 23.09 15.20
CA GLY A 206 -7.26 22.07 15.73
C GLY A 206 -7.98 20.79 16.12
N GLU A 207 -9.16 20.89 16.74
CA GLU A 207 -9.99 19.73 17.08
C GLU A 207 -10.31 18.88 15.84
N ARG A 208 -10.73 19.52 14.73
CA ARG A 208 -11.02 18.82 13.46
C ARG A 208 -9.76 18.23 12.82
N VAL A 209 -8.65 18.95 12.83
CA VAL A 209 -7.37 18.47 12.25
C VAL A 209 -6.87 17.24 12.99
N VAL A 210 -6.83 17.28 14.33
CA VAL A 210 -6.40 16.15 15.17
C VAL A 210 -7.38 14.97 15.02
N THR A 211 -8.70 15.24 15.04
CA THR A 211 -9.71 14.20 14.82
C THR A 211 -9.50 13.48 13.49
N ALA A 212 -9.28 14.23 12.39
CA ALA A 212 -9.02 13.65 11.08
C ALA A 212 -7.72 12.82 11.03
N ARG A 213 -6.68 13.23 11.74
CA ARG A 213 -5.43 12.46 11.86
C ARG A 213 -5.65 11.14 12.60
N LEU A 214 -6.38 11.15 13.72
CA LEU A 214 -6.73 9.94 14.47
C LEU A 214 -7.63 9.00 13.66
N VAL A 215 -8.60 9.53 12.92
CA VAL A 215 -9.42 8.75 11.98
C VAL A 215 -8.53 8.08 10.93
N ARG A 216 -7.59 8.82 10.31
CA ARG A 216 -6.61 8.25 9.36
C ARG A 216 -5.80 7.12 9.98
N ASP A 217 -5.29 7.32 11.19
CA ASP A 217 -4.48 6.34 11.90
C ASP A 217 -5.27 5.09 12.31
N LEU A 218 -6.55 5.23 12.68
CA LEU A 218 -7.45 4.10 12.95
C LEU A 218 -7.79 3.31 11.70
N MET A 219 -8.01 3.96 10.56
CA MET A 219 -8.23 3.27 9.28
C MET A 219 -6.99 2.46 8.88
N ARG A 220 -5.79 3.04 9.01
CA ARG A 220 -4.52 2.35 8.77
C ARG A 220 -4.34 1.17 9.72
N LEU A 221 -4.67 1.33 11.01
CA LEU A 221 -4.61 0.25 11.98
C LEU A 221 -5.57 -0.90 11.63
N CYS A 222 -6.79 -0.60 11.20
CA CYS A 222 -7.74 -1.63 10.76
C CYS A 222 -7.20 -2.43 9.56
N LEU A 223 -6.58 -1.74 8.59
CA LEU A 223 -5.92 -2.40 7.44
C LEU A 223 -4.82 -3.35 7.91
N LEU A 224 -3.95 -2.89 8.81
CA LEU A 224 -2.86 -3.71 9.37
C LEU A 224 -3.37 -4.90 10.20
N LEU A 225 -4.47 -4.74 10.92
CA LEU A 225 -5.12 -5.83 11.69
C LEU A 225 -5.73 -6.90 10.79
N GLU A 226 -6.26 -6.52 9.63
CA GLU A 226 -6.84 -7.43 8.63
C GLU A 226 -5.85 -7.85 7.54
N ARG A 227 -4.55 -7.74 7.84
CA ARG A 227 -3.45 -8.16 6.95
C ARG A 227 -3.52 -7.55 5.55
N ARG A 228 -3.86 -6.26 5.49
CA ARG A 228 -3.90 -5.45 4.27
C ARG A 228 -2.92 -4.29 4.39
N TYR A 229 -2.04 -4.16 3.40
CA TYR A 229 -1.12 -3.02 3.34
C TYR A 229 -1.92 -1.71 3.13
N PRO A 230 -1.69 -0.66 3.94
CA PRO A 230 -2.29 0.64 3.69
C PRO A 230 -1.94 1.17 2.29
N PRO A 231 -2.95 1.62 1.51
CA PRO A 231 -2.71 2.12 0.16
C PRO A 231 -2.29 3.60 0.19
N TYR A 232 -2.03 4.13 -1.00
CA TYR A 232 -1.90 5.56 -1.25
C TYR A 232 -3.10 6.33 -0.69
N SER A 233 -2.86 7.54 -0.18
CA SER A 233 -3.83 8.33 0.61
C SER A 233 -5.18 8.52 -0.09
N LYS A 234 -5.18 8.72 -1.42
CA LYS A 234 -6.38 8.84 -2.25
C LYS A 234 -7.35 7.65 -2.08
N TRP A 235 -6.80 6.47 -1.86
CA TRP A 235 -7.54 5.21 -1.83
C TRP A 235 -7.78 4.66 -0.43
N LEU A 236 -7.28 5.33 0.61
CA LEU A 236 -7.38 4.85 1.99
C LEU A 236 -8.84 4.60 2.41
N GLY A 237 -9.75 5.54 2.11
CA GLY A 237 -11.18 5.41 2.38
C GLY A 237 -11.82 4.23 1.65
N THR A 238 -11.58 4.12 0.34
CA THR A 238 -12.14 3.06 -0.49
C THR A 238 -11.67 1.67 -0.06
N VAL A 239 -10.37 1.49 0.20
CA VAL A 239 -9.83 0.20 0.63
C VAL A 239 -10.28 -0.13 2.06
N PHE A 240 -10.30 0.86 2.97
CA PHE A 240 -10.84 0.66 4.31
C PHE A 240 -12.30 0.19 4.27
N ALA A 241 -13.15 0.79 3.44
CA ALA A 241 -14.56 0.41 3.32
C ALA A 241 -14.78 -1.04 2.85
N SER A 242 -13.77 -1.70 2.29
CA SER A 242 -13.82 -3.12 1.89
C SER A 242 -13.49 -4.11 3.02
N LEU A 243 -13.13 -3.63 4.21
CA LEU A 243 -12.76 -4.44 5.37
C LEU A 243 -13.98 -4.89 6.19
N ASP A 244 -13.85 -6.01 6.90
CA ASP A 244 -14.84 -6.44 7.89
C ASP A 244 -14.91 -5.44 9.05
N ALA A 245 -13.79 -4.79 9.37
CA ALA A 245 -13.71 -3.72 10.37
C ALA A 245 -14.53 -2.49 10.01
N ALA A 246 -14.68 -2.17 8.72
CA ALA A 246 -15.39 -0.95 8.34
C ALA A 246 -16.88 -0.99 8.69
N VAL A 247 -17.49 -2.18 8.73
CA VAL A 247 -18.90 -2.35 9.12
C VAL A 247 -19.17 -1.79 10.52
N GLU A 248 -18.25 -2.03 11.46
CA GLU A 248 -18.39 -1.59 12.83
C GLU A 248 -17.67 -0.26 13.08
N VAL A 249 -16.46 -0.08 12.56
CA VAL A 249 -15.62 1.07 12.88
C VAL A 249 -16.00 2.29 12.03
N GLY A 250 -16.32 2.08 10.75
CA GLY A 250 -16.58 3.15 9.77
C GLY A 250 -17.65 4.16 10.21
N PRO A 251 -18.86 3.73 10.59
CA PRO A 251 -19.92 4.65 11.03
C PRO A 251 -19.51 5.51 12.24
N VAL A 252 -18.64 5.01 13.11
CA VAL A 252 -18.16 5.77 14.28
C VAL A 252 -17.12 6.80 13.87
N LEU A 253 -16.22 6.45 12.93
CA LEU A 253 -15.23 7.40 12.38
C LEU A 253 -15.91 8.55 11.64
N GLU A 254 -16.95 8.28 10.85
CA GLU A 254 -17.74 9.30 10.15
C GLU A 254 -18.43 10.26 11.13
N ARG A 255 -19.01 9.72 12.21
CA ARG A 255 -19.57 10.55 13.28
C ARG A 255 -18.50 11.36 13.99
N ALA A 256 -17.32 10.81 14.24
CA ALA A 256 -16.24 11.58 14.85
C ALA A 256 -15.89 12.84 14.03
N LEU A 257 -15.92 12.78 12.69
CA LEU A 257 -15.63 13.93 11.83
C LEU A 257 -16.72 15.01 11.80
N THR A 258 -17.95 14.67 12.20
CA THR A 258 -19.12 15.55 12.04
C THR A 258 -19.82 15.90 13.37
N SER A 259 -19.50 15.19 14.45
CA SER A 259 -20.09 15.35 15.78
C SER A 259 -19.60 16.61 16.47
N ALA A 260 -20.45 17.17 17.35
CA ALA A 260 -20.07 18.21 18.31
C ALA A 260 -19.26 17.66 19.51
N ARG A 261 -19.06 16.34 19.59
CA ARG A 261 -18.29 15.66 20.63
C ARG A 261 -17.35 14.60 20.01
N PRO A 262 -16.40 14.99 19.15
CA PRO A 262 -15.55 14.05 18.42
C PRO A 262 -14.76 13.12 19.33
N ALA A 263 -14.31 13.58 20.50
CA ALA A 263 -13.58 12.76 21.47
C ALA A 263 -14.39 11.54 21.96
N THR A 264 -15.71 11.68 22.15
CA THR A 264 -16.57 10.57 22.57
C THR A 264 -16.75 9.54 21.46
N GLU A 265 -16.92 10.00 20.21
CA GLU A 265 -17.01 9.10 19.06
C GLU A 265 -15.68 8.36 18.83
N LEU A 266 -14.55 9.06 18.94
CA LEU A 266 -13.22 8.44 18.85
C LEU A 266 -13.00 7.39 19.93
N ALA A 267 -13.41 7.64 21.18
CA ALA A 267 -13.32 6.66 22.26
C ALA A 267 -14.06 5.35 21.95
N GLU A 268 -15.25 5.45 21.34
CA GLU A 268 -16.01 4.28 20.87
C GLU A 268 -15.29 3.58 19.71
N ALA A 269 -14.67 4.32 18.78
CA ALA A 269 -13.87 3.74 17.72
C ALA A 269 -12.64 3.00 18.28
N TYR A 270 -11.95 3.58 19.27
CA TYR A 270 -10.82 2.95 19.95
C TYR A 270 -11.20 1.64 20.60
N ARG A 271 -12.34 1.60 21.32
CA ARG A 271 -12.85 0.38 21.95
C ARG A 271 -13.04 -0.75 20.92
N ARG A 272 -13.71 -0.45 19.80
CA ARG A 272 -13.94 -1.43 18.72
C ARG A 272 -12.63 -1.92 18.10
N VAL A 273 -11.67 -1.04 17.85
CA VAL A 273 -10.37 -1.42 17.28
C VAL A 273 -9.52 -2.20 18.29
N ALA A 274 -9.57 -1.86 19.58
CA ALA A 274 -8.91 -2.58 20.67
C ALA A 274 -9.42 -4.03 20.80
N GLU A 275 -10.72 -4.25 20.64
CA GLU A 275 -11.31 -5.60 20.60
C GLU A 275 -10.78 -6.41 19.41
N ARG A 276 -10.57 -5.77 18.25
CA ARG A 276 -9.93 -6.41 17.09
C ARG A 276 -8.47 -6.76 17.36
N GLN A 277 -7.72 -5.84 17.96
CA GLN A 277 -6.33 -6.07 18.36
C GLN A 277 -6.22 -7.26 19.31
N ASN A 278 -7.07 -7.36 20.34
CA ASN A 278 -7.08 -8.49 21.27
C ASN A 278 -7.34 -9.83 20.57
N ARG A 279 -8.21 -9.85 19.55
CA ARG A 279 -8.50 -11.06 18.76
C ARG A 279 -7.32 -11.58 17.95
N THR A 280 -6.30 -10.75 17.69
CA THR A 280 -5.09 -11.20 16.97
C THR A 280 -4.25 -12.20 17.76
N GLY A 281 -4.36 -12.21 19.10
CA GLY A 281 -3.53 -13.05 19.97
C GLY A 281 -2.04 -12.69 19.98
N LEU A 282 -1.65 -11.54 19.38
CA LEU A 282 -0.25 -11.12 19.30
C LEU A 282 0.34 -10.66 20.65
N ALA A 283 -0.52 -10.30 21.60
CA ALA A 283 -0.19 -9.95 22.98
C ALA A 283 -1.31 -10.43 23.93
N ALA A 284 -1.06 -10.37 25.25
CA ALA A 284 -2.09 -10.66 26.24
C ALA A 284 -3.27 -9.67 26.09
N PRO A 285 -4.53 -10.14 26.25
CA PRO A 285 -5.69 -9.28 26.04
C PRO A 285 -5.73 -8.16 27.08
N LEU A 286 -5.99 -6.94 26.62
CA LEU A 286 -6.13 -5.76 27.45
C LEU A 286 -7.60 -5.29 27.49
N SER A 287 -8.01 -4.65 28.57
CA SER A 287 -9.34 -4.01 28.63
C SER A 287 -9.49 -2.98 27.50
N PRO A 288 -10.52 -3.11 26.64
CA PRO A 288 -10.81 -2.16 25.55
C PRO A 288 -11.57 -0.92 26.01
N GLU A 289 -11.96 -0.85 27.30
CA GLU A 289 -12.81 0.21 27.82
C GLU A 289 -12.07 1.56 27.87
N PRO A 290 -12.66 2.63 27.29
CA PRO A 290 -12.15 3.99 27.43
C PRO A 290 -12.10 4.44 28.88
N ARG A 291 -11.16 5.35 29.16
CA ARG A 291 -10.89 5.89 30.49
C ARG A 291 -10.49 7.36 30.42
N PRO A 292 -10.52 8.10 31.54
CA PRO A 292 -9.99 9.45 31.60
C PRO A 292 -8.49 9.48 31.28
N PHE A 293 -8.03 10.52 30.56
CA PHE A 293 -6.61 10.77 30.36
C PHE A 293 -5.97 11.34 31.64
N HIS A 294 -5.39 10.45 32.46
CA HIS A 294 -4.92 10.77 33.81
C HIS A 294 -6.03 11.43 34.66
N SER A 295 -5.82 12.65 35.13
CA SER A 295 -6.81 13.43 35.89
C SER A 295 -7.79 14.22 35.01
N ARG A 296 -7.61 14.19 33.68
CA ARG A 296 -8.42 14.99 32.74
C ARG A 296 -9.62 14.19 32.24
N PRO A 297 -10.80 14.81 32.04
CA PRO A 297 -12.04 14.11 31.71
C PRO A 297 -12.14 13.71 30.22
N TYR A 298 -11.05 13.69 29.46
CA TYR A 298 -11.09 13.26 28.06
C TYR A 298 -11.11 11.74 28.00
N PRO A 299 -12.06 11.13 27.27
CA PRO A 299 -12.09 9.69 27.10
C PRO A 299 -11.00 9.27 26.11
N VAL A 300 -10.06 8.44 26.56
CA VAL A 300 -8.98 7.86 25.76
C VAL A 300 -8.96 6.35 25.94
N LEU A 301 -8.31 5.62 25.04
CA LEU A 301 -8.07 4.19 25.27
C LEU A 301 -6.94 3.95 26.28
N ASP A 302 -6.03 4.92 26.40
CA ASP A 302 -4.68 4.72 26.92
C ASP A 302 -3.95 3.72 26.02
N ALA A 303 -3.91 4.05 24.72
CA ALA A 303 -3.39 3.19 23.66
C ALA A 303 -1.92 2.82 23.83
N GLY A 304 -1.16 3.57 24.66
CA GLY A 304 0.21 3.24 25.04
C GLY A 304 0.33 1.82 25.64
N ARG A 305 -0.70 1.35 26.35
CA ARG A 305 -0.75 -0.01 26.89
C ARG A 305 -0.70 -1.09 25.80
N PHE A 306 -1.33 -0.86 24.65
CA PHE A 306 -1.27 -1.78 23.52
C PHE A 306 0.10 -1.76 22.85
N THR A 307 0.71 -0.58 22.73
CA THR A 307 2.10 -0.43 22.28
C THR A 307 3.05 -1.26 23.14
N GLU A 308 3.03 -1.06 24.46
CA GLU A 308 3.89 -1.76 25.41
C GLU A 308 3.67 -3.28 25.36
N ALA A 309 2.41 -3.72 25.35
CA ALA A 309 2.07 -5.14 25.33
C ALA A 309 2.54 -5.85 24.04
N LEU A 310 2.49 -5.18 22.90
CA LEU A 310 2.97 -5.72 21.63
C LEU A 310 4.51 -5.75 21.56
N LEU A 311 5.18 -4.66 21.95
CA LEU A 311 6.65 -4.59 21.95
C LEU A 311 7.27 -5.62 22.91
N ALA A 312 6.64 -5.86 24.08
CA ALA A 312 7.10 -6.85 25.06
C ALA A 312 7.11 -8.30 24.54
N ARG A 313 6.53 -8.57 23.37
CA ARG A 313 6.47 -9.90 22.74
C ARG A 313 7.42 -10.05 21.54
N ILE A 314 8.18 -9.01 21.21
CA ILE A 314 9.17 -9.04 20.11
C ILE A 314 10.45 -9.74 20.59
N GLU A 315 10.95 -10.67 19.79
CA GLU A 315 12.17 -11.43 20.02
C GLU A 315 13.34 -10.93 19.15
N ASP A 316 13.07 -10.38 17.95
CA ASP A 316 14.08 -9.78 17.06
C ASP A 316 14.82 -8.62 17.77
N PRO A 317 16.13 -8.75 18.05
CA PRO A 317 16.90 -7.71 18.73
C PRO A 317 16.88 -6.37 18.00
N ALA A 318 16.90 -6.36 16.66
CA ALA A 318 16.91 -5.11 15.89
C ALA A 318 15.64 -4.29 16.13
N LEU A 319 14.50 -4.95 16.32
CA LEU A 319 13.23 -4.30 16.62
C LEU A 319 13.07 -3.96 18.11
N ARG A 320 13.64 -4.80 18.99
CA ARG A 320 13.57 -4.65 20.44
C ARG A 320 14.43 -3.48 20.96
N ASP A 321 15.61 -3.31 20.38
CA ASP A 321 16.61 -2.34 20.85
C ASP A 321 16.55 -1.00 20.09
N GLY A 322 15.89 -0.96 18.92
CA GLY A 322 15.69 0.25 18.12
C GLY A 322 14.58 1.18 18.63
N VAL A 323 14.48 2.37 18.03
CA VAL A 323 13.43 3.35 18.34
C VAL A 323 12.15 2.98 17.59
N PRO A 324 11.02 2.71 18.26
CA PRO A 324 9.84 2.14 17.62
C PRO A 324 9.02 3.22 16.88
N VAL A 325 9.50 3.58 15.69
CA VAL A 325 8.88 4.54 14.77
C VAL A 325 8.02 3.89 13.69
N GLY A 326 8.16 2.59 13.46
CA GLY A 326 7.38 1.83 12.48
C GLY A 326 8.03 1.73 11.11
N THR A 327 7.22 1.47 10.08
CA THR A 327 7.65 1.56 8.67
C THR A 327 7.81 3.02 8.24
N VAL A 328 8.60 3.27 7.19
CA VAL A 328 8.89 4.65 6.71
C VAL A 328 7.65 5.51 6.50
N ASP A 329 6.53 4.95 6.04
CA ASP A 329 5.29 5.65 5.79
C ASP A 329 4.36 5.76 7.02
N GLN A 330 4.79 5.28 8.19
CA GLN A 330 4.20 5.63 9.49
C GLN A 330 4.78 6.94 10.06
N TYR A 331 5.93 7.41 9.59
CA TYR A 331 6.56 8.65 10.06
C TYR A 331 6.97 9.64 8.95
N ILE A 332 6.78 9.29 7.67
CA ILE A 332 6.97 10.16 6.50
C ILE A 332 5.70 10.15 5.66
N ASP A 333 5.16 11.32 5.32
CA ASP A 333 3.97 11.45 4.47
C ASP A 333 4.19 12.28 3.19
N GLY A 334 5.42 12.73 2.94
CA GLY A 334 5.79 13.44 1.71
C GLY A 334 5.88 12.50 0.50
N THR A 335 5.02 12.70 -0.50
CA THR A 335 4.97 11.89 -1.74
C THR A 335 6.34 11.77 -2.41
N ASP A 336 7.07 12.89 -2.56
CA ASP A 336 8.39 12.90 -3.20
C ASP A 336 9.44 12.12 -2.40
N ALA A 337 9.35 12.17 -1.06
CA ALA A 337 10.24 11.41 -0.18
C ALA A 337 9.94 9.90 -0.26
N LEU A 338 8.66 9.52 -0.27
CA LEU A 338 8.21 8.13 -0.37
C LEU A 338 8.57 7.48 -1.72
N ALA A 339 8.92 8.27 -2.75
CA ALA A 339 9.41 7.77 -4.03
C ALA A 339 10.91 7.40 -4.02
N ARG A 340 11.67 7.75 -2.97
CA ARG A 340 13.15 7.64 -2.93
C ARG A 340 13.61 6.53 -1.98
N LEU A 341 13.61 5.29 -2.46
CA LEU A 341 13.91 4.10 -1.63
C LEU A 341 15.30 4.11 -0.95
N GLY A 342 16.34 4.64 -1.60
CA GLY A 342 17.68 4.74 -1.02
C GLY A 342 17.69 5.58 0.28
N PRO A 343 17.30 6.87 0.23
CA PRO A 343 17.15 7.70 1.42
C PRO A 343 16.22 7.13 2.49
N LEU A 344 15.11 6.49 2.10
CA LEU A 344 14.19 5.84 3.05
C LEU A 344 14.88 4.70 3.80
N ARG A 345 15.68 3.90 3.09
CA ARG A 345 16.44 2.80 3.67
C ARG A 345 17.50 3.29 4.65
N ASP A 346 18.25 4.33 4.29
CA ASP A 346 19.26 4.92 5.17
C ASP A 346 18.62 5.46 6.45
N LEU A 347 17.46 6.10 6.34
CA LEU A 347 16.72 6.63 7.48
C LEU A 347 16.14 5.52 8.37
N ALA A 348 15.55 4.47 7.78
CA ALA A 348 15.07 3.32 8.54
C ALA A 348 16.21 2.62 9.30
N GLY A 349 17.40 2.52 8.68
CA GLY A 349 18.59 1.96 9.32
C GLY A 349 18.99 2.71 10.60
N ARG A 350 18.93 4.04 10.59
CA ARG A 350 19.25 4.88 11.76
C ARG A 350 18.32 4.66 12.96
N PHE A 351 17.08 4.22 12.74
CA PHE A 351 16.16 3.90 13.83
C PHE A 351 16.30 2.48 14.36
N LEU A 352 17.04 1.61 13.67
CA LEU A 352 17.38 0.26 14.13
C LEU A 352 18.72 0.20 14.89
N GLU A 353 19.53 1.25 14.82
CA GLU A 353 20.76 1.37 15.60
C GLU A 353 20.39 1.74 17.06
N GLU A 354 21.05 1.11 18.04
CA GLU A 354 20.90 1.48 19.46
C GLU A 354 21.24 2.96 19.65
N GLU A 355 20.40 3.70 20.38
CA GLU A 355 20.83 4.98 20.94
C GLU A 355 21.94 4.69 21.96
N GLY A 356 23.19 4.90 21.54
CA GLY A 356 24.39 4.69 22.36
C GLY A 356 24.51 5.60 23.57
#